data_AF-A0A3B1C101-F1
#
_entry.id   AF-A0A3B1C101-F1
#
_cell.length_a   1.000
_cell.length_b   1.000
_cell.length_c   1.000
_cell.angle_alpha   90.00
_cell.angle_beta   90.00
_cell.angle_gamma   90.00
#
_symmetry.space_group_name_H-M   'P 1'
#
loop_
_entity.id
_entity.type
_entity.pdbx_description
1 polymer ?
#
loop_
_entity_poly.entity_id
_entity_poly.type
_entity_poly.pdbx_seq_one_letter_code
_entity_poly.pdbx_strand_id
1 'polypeptide(L)'
;MKQLKYFVLLLLFIGFWGCEENPVGPDSTVEERINGNRPFYEIIVNHTEYTYFFSKQDADPWNRIRDAYANDGYFVVVTDDHDKKTYYFNLFSIKNLETRKGYLTINY
;
A
#
# COMPACT_ATOMS: atom_id res chain seq x y z
N MET A 1 -38.16 27.53 33.57
CA MET A 1 -38.08 26.57 32.43
C MET A 1 -37.50 27.23 31.16
N LYS A 2 -36.36 27.94 31.25
CA LYS A 2 -35.71 28.59 30.07
C LYS A 2 -34.24 28.21 29.87
N GLN A 3 -33.62 27.52 30.83
CA GLN A 3 -32.21 27.16 30.79
C GLN A 3 -31.92 25.83 30.07
N LEU A 4 -32.95 25.00 29.81
CA LEU A 4 -32.78 23.72 29.11
C LEU A 4 -32.49 23.88 27.60
N LYS A 5 -32.90 25.02 27.00
CA LYS A 5 -32.71 25.26 25.55
C LYS A 5 -31.25 25.48 25.15
N TYR A 6 -30.41 25.96 26.07
CA TYR A 6 -28.99 26.19 25.78
C TYR A 6 -28.15 24.92 25.90
N PHE A 7 -28.63 23.91 26.63
CA PHE A 7 -27.90 22.65 26.82
C PHE A 7 -27.96 21.77 25.57
N VAL A 8 -29.08 21.81 24.83
CA VAL A 8 -29.26 21.04 23.59
C VAL A 8 -28.42 21.61 22.44
N LEU A 9 -28.18 22.93 22.40
CA LEU A 9 -27.33 23.54 21.38
C LEU A 9 -25.84 23.22 21.58
N LEU A 10 -25.40 23.00 22.83
CA LEU A 10 -24.01 22.67 23.15
C LEU A 10 -23.65 21.23 22.74
N LEU A 11 -24.61 20.30 22.85
CA LEU A 11 -24.41 18.89 22.46
C LEU A 11 -24.21 18.69 20.95
N LEU A 12 -24.69 19.62 20.10
CA LEU A 12 -24.47 19.55 18.65
C LEU A 12 -23.04 19.88 18.23
N PHE A 13 -22.25 20.58 19.06
CA PHE A 13 -20.86 20.92 18.75
C PHE A 13 -19.87 19.80 19.09
N ILE A 14 -20.22 18.90 20.00
CA ILE A 14 -19.33 17.81 20.44
C ILE A 14 -19.32 16.66 19.41
N GLY A 15 -20.31 16.59 18.51
CA GLY A 15 -20.38 15.59 17.45
C GLY A 15 -19.44 15.80 16.26
N PHE A 16 -18.73 16.93 16.18
CA PHE A 16 -17.83 17.27 15.06
C PHE A 16 -16.34 17.18 15.39
N TRP A 17 -15.98 16.75 16.61
CA TRP A 17 -14.58 16.56 17.04
C TRP A 17 -14.15 15.10 17.06
N GLY A 18 -14.63 14.36 16.06
CA GLY A 18 -14.15 13.04 15.69
C GLY A 18 -13.73 13.02 14.22
N CYS A 19 -13.09 14.09 13.72
CA CYS A 19 -12.16 13.88 12.61
C CYS A 19 -10.99 13.10 13.21
N GLU A 20 -11.12 11.78 13.27
CA GLU A 20 -9.95 10.96 12.97
C GLU A 20 -9.44 11.54 11.66
N GLU A 21 -8.30 12.22 11.74
CA GLU A 21 -7.40 12.36 10.62
C GLU A 21 -7.14 10.92 10.20
N ASN A 22 -8.03 10.37 9.35
CA ASN A 22 -7.72 9.20 8.57
C ASN A 22 -6.40 9.59 7.92
N PRO A 23 -5.27 8.97 8.27
CA PRO A 23 -4.07 9.17 7.48
C PRO A 23 -4.53 8.88 6.07
N VAL A 24 -4.46 9.87 5.19
CA VAL A 24 -4.94 9.75 3.81
C VAL A 24 -4.15 8.60 3.25
N GLY A 25 -4.76 7.40 3.31
CA GLY A 25 -4.22 6.13 2.89
C GLY A 25 -3.70 6.29 1.47
N PRO A 26 -2.85 5.38 0.98
CA PRO A 26 -2.69 5.33 -0.47
C PRO A 26 -4.12 5.18 -1.00
N ASP A 27 -4.51 5.95 -2.03
CA ASP A 27 -5.87 5.88 -2.57
C ASP A 27 -6.25 4.39 -2.59
N SER A 28 -7.34 3.99 -1.94
CA SER A 28 -7.70 2.56 -1.81
C SER A 28 -7.64 1.85 -3.17
N THR A 29 -7.83 2.62 -4.24
CA THR A 29 -7.60 2.28 -5.65
C THR A 29 -6.21 1.69 -5.98
N VAL A 30 -5.11 2.14 -5.38
CA VAL A 30 -3.75 1.63 -5.62
C VAL A 30 -3.58 0.23 -5.02
N GLU A 31 -4.01 0.03 -3.78
CA GLU A 31 -3.98 -1.29 -3.13
C GLU A 31 -4.88 -2.28 -3.89
N GLU A 32 -6.11 -1.87 -4.21
CA GLU A 32 -7.06 -2.65 -5.01
C GLU A 32 -6.48 -3.00 -6.38
N ARG A 33 -5.83 -2.04 -7.05
CA ARG A 33 -5.23 -2.25 -8.37
C ARG A 33 -4.05 -3.21 -8.31
N ILE A 34 -3.17 -3.12 -7.33
CA ILE A 34 -2.08 -4.08 -7.15
C ILE A 34 -2.65 -5.46 -6.86
N ASN A 35 -3.54 -5.57 -5.87
CA ASN A 35 -4.09 -6.85 -5.45
C ASN A 35 -4.94 -7.52 -6.53
N GLY A 36 -5.67 -6.74 -7.34
CA GLY A 36 -6.47 -7.23 -8.47
C GLY A 36 -5.65 -7.74 -9.66
N ASN A 37 -4.36 -7.40 -9.76
CA ASN A 37 -3.46 -7.87 -10.82
C ASN A 37 -2.60 -9.08 -10.41
N ARG A 38 -2.77 -9.59 -9.18
CA ARG A 38 -2.10 -10.81 -8.71
C ARG A 38 -2.58 -12.03 -9.52
N PRO A 39 -1.74 -13.09 -9.65
CA PRO A 39 -0.37 -13.20 -9.16
C PRO A 39 0.64 -12.51 -10.10
N PHE A 40 1.75 -12.03 -9.53
CA PHE A 40 2.86 -11.46 -10.31
C PHE A 40 3.92 -12.51 -10.65
N TYR A 41 4.45 -12.44 -11.87
CA TYR A 41 5.59 -13.21 -12.36
C TYR A 41 6.87 -12.38 -12.33
N GLU A 42 6.78 -11.07 -12.56
CA GLU A 42 7.91 -10.14 -12.51
C GLU A 42 7.50 -8.81 -11.89
N ILE A 43 8.39 -8.23 -11.10
CA ILE A 43 8.19 -6.96 -10.41
C ILE A 43 9.48 -6.13 -10.57
N ILE A 44 9.32 -4.89 -11.04
CA ILE A 44 10.39 -3.90 -11.11
C ILE A 44 10.03 -2.74 -10.19
N VAL A 45 10.92 -2.41 -9.26
CA VAL A 45 10.77 -1.24 -8.39
C VAL A 45 11.93 -0.29 -8.63
N ASN A 46 11.64 0.84 -9.29
CA ASN A 46 12.60 1.89 -9.57
C ASN A 46 12.56 2.94 -8.45
N HIS A 47 13.61 2.99 -7.66
CA HIS A 47 13.91 4.06 -6.72
C HIS A 47 14.88 5.07 -7.37
N THR A 48 15.00 6.27 -6.81
CA THR A 48 15.90 7.32 -7.36
C THR A 48 17.35 6.86 -7.48
N GLU A 49 17.79 5.98 -6.58
CA GLU A 49 19.19 5.53 -6.48
C GLU A 49 19.38 4.06 -6.88
N TYR A 50 18.32 3.25 -6.85
CA TYR A 50 18.40 1.79 -6.98
C TYR A 50 17.21 1.25 -7.75
N THR A 51 17.41 0.19 -8.52
CA THR A 51 16.32 -0.60 -9.11
C THR A 51 16.35 -2.00 -8.50
N TYR A 52 15.20 -2.43 -7.98
CA TYR A 52 14.98 -3.80 -7.55
C TYR A 52 14.25 -4.58 -8.64
N PHE A 53 14.75 -5.77 -8.93
CA PHE A 53 14.13 -6.70 -9.87
C PHE A 53 13.79 -7.99 -9.12
N PHE A 54 12.55 -8.43 -9.25
CA PHE A 54 12.09 -9.71 -8.72
C PHE A 54 11.40 -10.50 -9.83
N SER A 55 11.62 -11.81 -9.87
CA SER A 55 10.99 -12.70 -10.86
C SER A 55 10.70 -14.07 -10.28
N LYS A 56 9.57 -14.70 -10.62
CA LYS A 56 9.31 -16.11 -10.28
C LYS A 56 10.33 -17.09 -10.86
N GLN A 57 11.08 -16.67 -11.89
CA GLN A 57 12.07 -17.49 -12.59
C GLN A 57 13.51 -17.14 -12.21
N ASP A 58 13.74 -16.19 -11.30
CA ASP A 58 15.08 -15.75 -10.94
C ASP A 58 15.90 -16.91 -10.35
N ALA A 59 17.17 -17.04 -10.73
CA ALA A 59 18.05 -18.09 -10.20
C ALA A 59 18.41 -17.82 -8.73
N ASP A 60 18.46 -16.55 -8.31
CA ASP A 60 18.74 -16.13 -6.95
C ASP A 60 17.45 -16.16 -6.10
N PRO A 61 17.38 -16.98 -5.02
CA PRO A 61 16.21 -17.03 -4.14
C PRO A 61 15.88 -15.68 -3.48
N TRP A 62 16.84 -14.75 -3.42
CA TRP A 62 16.65 -13.42 -2.85
C TRP A 62 15.83 -12.50 -3.76
N ASN A 63 15.81 -12.80 -5.06
CA ASN A 63 15.02 -12.09 -6.06
C ASN A 63 13.84 -12.93 -6.57
N ARG A 64 13.76 -14.21 -6.17
CA ARG A 64 12.69 -15.11 -6.60
C ARG A 64 11.38 -14.83 -5.88
N ILE A 65 10.33 -14.49 -6.63
CA ILE A 65 9.02 -14.12 -6.05
C ILE A 65 8.27 -15.36 -5.54
N ARG A 66 7.95 -15.37 -4.25
CA ARG A 66 6.97 -16.29 -3.66
C ARG A 66 5.56 -15.74 -3.79
N ASP A 67 5.37 -14.51 -3.31
CA ASP A 67 4.11 -13.76 -3.38
C ASP A 67 4.40 -12.25 -3.35
N ALA A 68 3.44 -11.46 -3.81
CA ALA A 68 3.47 -10.01 -3.63
C ALA A 68 2.05 -9.46 -3.56
N TYR A 69 1.84 -8.48 -2.68
CA TYR A 69 0.53 -7.91 -2.38
C TYR A 69 0.67 -6.48 -1.83
N ALA A 70 -0.43 -5.74 -1.81
CA ALA A 70 -0.51 -4.45 -1.15
C ALA A 70 -1.36 -4.57 0.13
N ASN A 71 -0.88 -4.02 1.25
CA ASN A 71 -1.60 -4.00 2.52
C ASN A 71 -1.06 -2.89 3.43
N ASP A 72 -1.95 -2.23 4.17
CA ASP A 72 -1.63 -1.23 5.20
C ASP A 72 -0.65 -0.13 4.74
N GLY A 73 -0.80 0.35 3.50
CA GLY A 73 0.06 1.40 2.96
C GLY A 73 1.39 0.94 2.38
N TYR A 74 1.62 -0.38 2.30
CA TYR A 74 2.83 -0.96 1.75
C TYR A 74 2.55 -1.92 0.59
N PHE A 75 3.40 -1.85 -0.43
CA PHE A 75 3.60 -2.95 -1.36
C PHE A 75 4.63 -3.90 -0.78
N VAL A 76 4.23 -5.15 -0.58
CA VAL A 76 4.99 -6.20 0.07
C VAL A 76 5.41 -7.22 -0.98
N VAL A 77 6.71 -7.47 -1.10
CA VAL A 77 7.27 -8.54 -1.94
C VAL A 77 7.91 -9.59 -1.05
N VAL A 78 7.37 -10.80 -1.13
CA VAL A 78 7.81 -11.96 -0.36
C VAL A 78 8.61 -12.85 -1.28
N THR A 79 9.87 -13.14 -0.93
CA THR A 79 10.75 -13.97 -1.76
C THR A 79 10.83 -15.41 -1.24
N ASP A 80 11.38 -16.31 -2.06
CA ASP A 80 11.51 -17.74 -1.73
C ASP A 80 12.60 -18.04 -0.70
N ASP A 81 13.44 -17.05 -0.34
CA ASP A 81 14.39 -17.20 0.75
C ASP A 81 13.63 -17.42 2.08
N HIS A 82 13.64 -18.67 2.53
CA HIS A 82 12.84 -19.20 3.63
C HIS A 82 13.17 -18.54 4.98
N ASP A 83 14.30 -17.83 5.08
CA ASP A 83 14.74 -17.25 6.34
C ASP A 83 14.37 -15.77 6.54
N LYS A 84 14.53 -14.82 5.60
CA LYS A 84 14.54 -13.38 6.04
C LYS A 84 14.10 -12.26 5.09
N LYS A 85 13.77 -12.46 3.81
CA LYS A 85 13.60 -11.30 2.90
C LYS A 85 12.17 -11.07 2.44
N THR A 86 11.48 -10.23 3.20
CA THR A 86 10.28 -9.52 2.73
C THR A 86 10.66 -8.07 2.51
N TYR A 87 10.37 -7.55 1.32
CA TYR A 87 10.61 -6.17 0.95
C TYR A 87 9.32 -5.38 1.12
N TYR A 88 9.44 -4.18 1.69
CA TYR A 88 8.32 -3.27 1.94
C TYR A 88 8.59 -1.97 1.20
N PHE A 89 7.67 -1.59 0.34
CA PHE A 89 7.75 -0.36 -0.45
C PHE A 89 6.54 0.50 -0.13
N ASN A 90 6.78 1.75 0.28
CA ASN A 90 5.73 2.65 0.74
C ASN A 90 4.80 3.04 -0.43
N LEU A 91 3.50 2.80 -0.36
CA LEU A 91 2.58 3.11 -1.46
C LEU A 91 2.34 4.61 -1.64
N PHE A 92 2.44 5.39 -0.57
CA PHE A 92 2.24 6.85 -0.57
C PHE A 92 3.31 7.62 -1.36
N SER A 93 4.46 7.00 -1.59
CA SER A 93 5.57 7.61 -2.33
C SER A 93 5.63 7.19 -3.80
N ILE A 94 4.67 6.41 -4.28
CA ILE A 94 4.64 5.97 -5.68
C ILE A 94 4.28 7.16 -6.58
N LYS A 95 5.15 7.49 -7.52
CA LYS A 95 4.89 8.50 -8.57
C LYS A 95 4.15 7.91 -9.76
N ASN A 96 4.46 6.66 -10.14
CA ASN A 96 3.81 5.97 -11.25
C ASN A 96 3.72 4.45 -10.99
N LEU A 97 2.58 3.87 -11.35
CA LEU A 97 2.26 2.46 -11.22
C LEU A 97 1.77 1.89 -12.56
N GLU A 98 2.52 0.94 -13.11
CA GLU A 98 2.18 0.23 -14.33
C GLU A 98 1.93 -1.25 -14.03
N THR A 99 0.75 -1.71 -14.42
CA THR A 99 0.29 -3.08 -14.19
C THR A 99 -0.10 -3.68 -15.53
N ARG A 100 0.47 -4.83 -15.87
CA ARG A 100 0.00 -5.69 -16.95
C ARG A 100 -0.13 -7.11 -16.42
N LYS A 101 -0.81 -8.00 -17.16
CA LYS A 101 -1.10 -9.37 -16.68
C LYS A 101 0.18 -10.08 -16.18
N GLY A 102 0.32 -10.17 -14.86
CA GLY A 102 1.46 -10.81 -14.21
C GLY A 102 2.77 -10.01 -14.16
N TYR A 103 2.76 -8.71 -14.49
CA TYR A 103 3.94 -7.84 -14.32
C TYR A 103 3.55 -6.53 -13.65
N LEU A 104 4.46 -6.03 -12.81
CA LEU A 104 4.32 -4.78 -12.08
C LEU A 104 5.57 -3.94 -12.22
N THR A 105 5.41 -2.67 -12.55
CA THR A 105 6.49 -1.66 -12.46
C THR A 105 6.04 -0.53 -11.56
N ILE A 106 6.84 -0.25 -10.53
CA ILE A 106 6.62 0.85 -9.58
C ILE A 106 7.76 1.85 -9.73
N ASN A 107 7.43 3.13 -9.86
CA ASN A 107 8.40 4.22 -9.88
C ASN A 107 8.17 5.15 -8.69
N TYR A 108 9.23 5.39 -7.92
CA TYR A 108 9.28 6.24 -6.74
C TYR A 108 9.86 7.62 -7.00
#